data_AF-A0A2V7ETX3-F1
#
_entry.id   AF-A0A2V7ETX3-F1
#
_cell.length_a   1.000
_cell.length_b   1.000
_cell.length_c   1.000
_cell.angle_alpha   90.00
_cell.angle_beta   90.00
_cell.angle_gamma   90.00
#
_symmetry.space_group_name_H-M   'P 1'
#
loop_
_entity.id
_entity.type
_entity.pdbx_description
1 polymer ?
#
loop_
_entity_poly.entity_id
_entity_poly.type
_entity_poly.pdbx_seq_one_letter_code
_entity_poly.pdbx_strand_id
1 'polypeptide(L)'
;SGNSISAYYWTGAVSFFVGLLAALSLFLLTYRGYDNEFYKYDRGAAIIAGIAAALVAIFPITPPSGIAPLPWWADWINKTHTLAAIVLFSMFAVFSLWLFRKTAPGEQPPADKERRNTIYLLCGIAIIASMAWAVVAGRSGRSIFWPESFALAFFAWSWLVKGQAVDSIASTLATAKKKVTK
;
A
#
# COMPACT_ATOMS: atom_id res chain seq x y z
N SER A 1 -24.94 0.79 1.33
CA SER A 1 -23.82 0.84 0.38
C SER A 1 -22.44 1.06 1.03
N GLY A 2 -22.27 0.91 2.36
CA GLY A 2 -20.98 1.19 3.04
C GLY A 2 -20.21 -0.06 3.51
N ASN A 3 -20.25 -1.15 2.74
CA ASN A 3 -19.72 -2.43 3.21
C ASN A 3 -18.24 -2.68 2.83
N SER A 4 -17.63 -1.81 2.04
CA SER A 4 -16.21 -1.82 1.62
C SER A 4 -15.84 -0.42 1.16
N ILE A 5 -14.55 -0.04 1.20
CA ILE A 5 -14.04 1.20 0.60
C ILE A 5 -14.35 1.21 -0.91
N SER A 6 -14.22 0.08 -1.59
CA SER A 6 -14.51 -0.02 -3.02
C SER A 6 -15.99 0.23 -3.35
N ALA A 7 -16.89 0.29 -2.37
CA ALA A 7 -18.26 0.69 -2.60
C ALA A 7 -18.40 2.16 -3.05
N TYR A 8 -17.36 2.99 -2.91
CA TYR A 8 -17.33 4.33 -3.49
C TYR A 8 -17.51 4.37 -5.01
N TYR A 9 -17.26 3.25 -5.73
CA TYR A 9 -17.62 3.10 -7.14
C TYR A 9 -19.08 3.43 -7.45
N TRP A 10 -19.97 3.18 -6.49
CA TRP A 10 -21.42 3.34 -6.65
C TRP A 10 -21.96 4.61 -6.00
N THR A 11 -21.08 5.59 -5.75
CA THR A 11 -21.42 6.86 -5.11
C THR A 11 -20.86 8.03 -5.95
N GLY A 12 -21.28 9.26 -5.64
CA GLY A 12 -20.70 10.46 -6.26
C GLY A 12 -19.20 10.65 -6.01
N ALA A 13 -18.59 9.90 -5.08
CA ALA A 13 -17.16 9.96 -4.78
C ALA A 13 -16.29 9.06 -5.69
N VAL A 14 -16.87 8.37 -6.68
CA VAL A 14 -16.15 7.45 -7.57
C VAL A 14 -14.93 8.08 -8.24
N SER A 15 -15.06 9.31 -8.76
CA SER A 15 -13.95 10.01 -9.43
C SER A 15 -12.78 10.28 -8.47
N PHE A 16 -13.07 10.58 -7.21
CA PHE A 16 -12.05 10.79 -6.19
C PHE A 16 -11.38 9.46 -5.80
N PHE A 17 -12.17 8.41 -5.58
CA PHE A 17 -11.68 7.08 -5.24
C PHE A 17 -10.75 6.51 -6.33
N VAL A 18 -11.22 6.51 -7.59
CA VAL A 18 -10.43 6.04 -8.74
C VAL A 18 -9.19 6.91 -8.95
N GLY A 19 -9.33 8.25 -8.80
CA GLY A 19 -8.21 9.18 -8.91
C GLY A 19 -7.10 8.91 -7.89
N LEU A 20 -7.46 8.66 -6.62
CA LEU A 20 -6.50 8.30 -5.57
C LEU A 20 -5.79 6.98 -5.86
N LEU A 21 -6.51 5.96 -6.32
CA LEU A 21 -5.90 4.67 -6.68
C LEU A 21 -4.98 4.77 -7.90
N ALA A 22 -5.36 5.59 -8.90
CA ALA A 22 -4.51 5.87 -10.05
C ALA A 22 -3.23 6.60 -9.64
N ALA A 23 -3.33 7.59 -8.74
CA ALA A 23 -2.17 8.29 -8.19
C ALA A 23 -1.26 7.33 -7.39
N LEU A 24 -1.85 6.49 -6.53
CA LEU A 24 -1.13 5.44 -5.80
C LEU A 24 -0.43 4.45 -6.74
N SER A 25 -1.11 4.02 -7.80
CA SER A 25 -0.56 3.12 -8.82
C SER A 25 0.66 3.73 -9.48
N LEU A 26 0.54 4.97 -9.99
CA LEU A 26 1.65 5.69 -10.62
C LEU A 26 2.81 5.90 -9.64
N PHE A 27 2.52 6.26 -8.39
CA PHE A 27 3.50 6.41 -7.34
C PHE A 27 4.31 5.12 -7.12
N LEU A 28 3.64 3.96 -7.01
CA LEU A 28 4.30 2.67 -6.83
C LEU A 28 5.05 2.22 -8.09
N LEU A 29 4.49 2.44 -9.29
CA LEU A 29 5.16 2.12 -10.56
C LEU A 29 6.41 2.97 -10.82
N THR A 30 6.48 4.17 -10.26
CA THR A 30 7.65 5.05 -10.33
C THR A 30 8.61 4.88 -9.16
N TYR A 31 8.19 4.18 -8.10
CA TYR A 31 9.05 3.86 -6.96
C TYR A 31 10.21 2.96 -7.41
N ARG A 32 11.42 3.51 -7.34
CA ARG A 32 12.65 2.80 -7.72
C ARG A 32 13.17 1.89 -6.61
N GLY A 33 12.84 2.14 -5.34
CA GLY A 33 13.46 1.41 -4.23
C GLY A 33 14.87 1.93 -3.92
N TYR A 34 15.62 1.18 -3.13
CA TYR A 34 16.99 1.55 -2.78
C TYR A 34 17.99 1.23 -3.87
N ASP A 35 19.02 2.05 -4.06
CA ASP A 35 20.18 1.73 -4.90
C ASP A 35 21.15 0.77 -4.16
N ASN A 36 20.67 -0.42 -3.81
CA ASN A 36 21.44 -1.47 -3.14
C ASN A 36 21.05 -2.88 -3.63
N GLU A 37 21.66 -3.93 -3.07
CA GLU A 37 21.39 -5.32 -3.49
C GLU A 37 19.90 -5.72 -3.40
N PHE A 38 19.11 -5.07 -2.55
CA PHE A 38 17.67 -5.31 -2.40
C PHE A 38 16.80 -4.54 -3.41
N TYR A 39 17.39 -3.71 -4.28
CA TYR A 39 16.73 -2.93 -5.33
C TYR A 39 15.75 -3.77 -6.16
N LYS A 40 16.15 -4.99 -6.54
CA LYS A 40 15.33 -5.88 -7.38
C LYS A 40 14.03 -6.30 -6.69
N TYR A 41 14.09 -6.54 -5.37
CA TYR A 41 12.92 -6.90 -4.58
C TYR A 41 12.01 -5.70 -4.32
N ASP A 42 12.60 -4.53 -4.00
CA ASP A 42 11.86 -3.28 -3.86
C ASP A 42 11.11 -2.94 -5.15
N ARG A 43 11.81 -2.98 -6.28
CA ARG A 43 11.26 -2.66 -7.59
C ARG A 43 10.18 -3.67 -8.01
N GLY A 44 10.43 -4.97 -7.83
CA GLY A 44 9.46 -6.01 -8.14
C GLY A 44 8.17 -5.87 -7.33
N ALA A 45 8.29 -5.72 -6.01
CA ALA A 45 7.14 -5.53 -5.12
C ALA A 45 6.35 -4.26 -5.46
N ALA A 46 7.05 -3.16 -5.79
CA ALA A 46 6.41 -1.90 -6.17
C ALA A 46 5.68 -1.98 -7.50
N ILE A 47 6.25 -2.69 -8.50
CA ILE A 47 5.56 -2.93 -9.76
C ILE A 47 4.30 -3.78 -9.53
N ILE A 48 4.40 -4.87 -8.76
CA ILE A 48 3.25 -5.74 -8.46
C ILE A 48 2.16 -4.94 -7.75
N ALA A 49 2.51 -4.16 -6.73
CA ALA A 49 1.58 -3.33 -5.99
C ALA A 49 0.96 -2.22 -6.87
N GLY A 50 1.76 -1.59 -7.73
CA GLY A 50 1.30 -0.56 -8.65
C GLY A 50 0.32 -1.09 -9.70
N ILE A 51 0.60 -2.26 -10.28
CA ILE A 51 -0.33 -2.94 -11.19
C ILE A 51 -1.60 -3.34 -10.43
N ALA A 52 -1.48 -3.90 -9.23
CA ALA A 52 -2.64 -4.26 -8.41
C ALA A 52 -3.53 -3.03 -8.12
N ALA A 53 -2.95 -1.90 -7.72
CA ALA A 53 -3.68 -0.64 -7.53
C ALA A 53 -4.37 -0.16 -8.83
N ALA A 54 -3.71 -0.26 -9.98
CA ALA A 54 -4.32 0.08 -11.28
C ALA A 54 -5.54 -0.80 -11.58
N LEU A 55 -5.41 -2.12 -11.36
CA LEU A 55 -6.51 -3.06 -11.58
C LEU A 55 -7.69 -2.78 -10.64
N VAL A 56 -7.44 -2.46 -9.36
CA VAL A 56 -8.48 -2.02 -8.41
C VAL A 56 -9.16 -0.73 -8.88
N ALA A 57 -8.43 0.19 -9.53
CA ALA A 57 -8.95 1.46 -10.04
C ALA A 57 -9.74 1.34 -11.36
N ILE A 58 -9.39 0.36 -12.21
CA ILE A 58 -10.01 0.16 -13.52
C ILE A 58 -11.28 -0.70 -13.40
N PHE A 59 -11.26 -1.72 -12.55
CA PHE A 59 -12.32 -2.72 -12.46
C PHE A 59 -13.20 -2.45 -11.23
N PRO A 60 -14.50 -2.14 -11.37
CA PRO A 60 -15.39 -1.93 -10.22
C PRO A 60 -15.84 -3.23 -9.54
N ILE A 61 -16.28 -3.13 -8.29
CA ILE A 61 -16.93 -4.24 -7.55
C ILE A 61 -18.39 -4.42 -7.96
N THR A 62 -19.00 -5.58 -7.66
CA THR A 62 -20.44 -5.87 -7.88
C THR A 62 -21.37 -4.72 -7.42
N PRO A 63 -22.46 -4.38 -8.15
CA PRO A 63 -23.29 -3.24 -7.87
C PRO A 63 -24.18 -3.58 -6.69
N PRO A 64 -24.60 -2.58 -5.92
CA PRO A 64 -25.69 -2.79 -4.98
C PRO A 64 -26.97 -3.19 -5.72
N SER A 65 -27.84 -3.93 -5.03
CA SER A 65 -29.16 -4.32 -5.53
C SER A 65 -29.92 -3.10 -6.04
N GLY A 66 -30.54 -3.22 -7.22
CA GLY A 66 -31.29 -2.14 -7.85
C GLY A 66 -30.50 -1.27 -8.83
N ILE A 67 -29.18 -1.47 -8.95
CA ILE A 67 -28.37 -0.88 -10.03
C ILE A 67 -28.13 -1.95 -11.10
N ALA A 68 -28.60 -1.68 -12.32
CA ALA A 68 -28.36 -2.58 -13.45
C ALA A 68 -26.86 -2.59 -13.80
N PRO A 69 -26.23 -3.78 -13.93
CA PRO A 69 -24.87 -3.87 -14.42
C PRO A 69 -24.79 -3.38 -15.88
N LEU A 70 -23.63 -2.83 -16.27
CA LEU A 70 -23.41 -2.42 -17.66
C LEU A 70 -23.40 -3.65 -18.58
N PRO A 71 -23.80 -3.53 -19.86
CA PRO A 71 -23.92 -4.69 -20.77
C PRO A 71 -22.61 -5.47 -21.00
N TRP A 72 -21.46 -4.81 -20.85
CA TRP A 72 -20.12 -5.39 -20.98
C TRP A 72 -19.56 -5.94 -19.66
N TRP A 73 -20.37 -5.88 -18.61
CA TRP A 73 -19.91 -6.15 -17.27
C TRP A 73 -20.12 -7.61 -16.92
N ALA A 74 -19.01 -8.35 -16.91
CA ALA A 74 -19.00 -9.77 -16.66
C ALA A 74 -18.40 -10.10 -15.29
N ASP A 75 -18.75 -11.26 -14.74
CA ASP A 75 -18.34 -11.71 -13.40
C ASP A 75 -16.83 -11.68 -13.16
N TRP A 76 -16.02 -11.78 -14.23
CA TRP A 76 -14.57 -11.70 -14.14
C TRP A 76 -14.08 -10.34 -13.65
N ILE A 77 -14.84 -9.25 -13.83
CA ILE A 77 -14.45 -7.90 -13.42
C ILE A 77 -14.39 -7.79 -11.88
N ASN A 78 -15.44 -8.22 -11.18
CA ASN A 78 -15.44 -8.22 -9.73
C ASN A 78 -14.39 -9.19 -9.15
N LYS A 79 -14.18 -10.34 -9.80
CA LYS A 79 -13.12 -11.30 -9.43
C LYS A 79 -11.74 -10.67 -9.58
N THR A 80 -11.47 -9.99 -10.70
CA THR A 80 -10.22 -9.27 -10.95
C THR A 80 -10.00 -8.16 -9.93
N HIS A 81 -11.01 -7.34 -9.63
CA HIS A 81 -10.93 -6.32 -8.58
C HIS A 81 -10.56 -6.94 -7.23
N THR A 82 -11.29 -7.99 -6.83
CA THR A 82 -11.09 -8.64 -5.52
C THR A 82 -9.69 -9.24 -5.41
N LEU A 83 -9.23 -9.94 -6.45
CA LEU A 83 -7.87 -10.50 -6.48
C LEU A 83 -6.81 -9.39 -6.43
N ALA A 84 -7.00 -8.33 -7.21
CA ALA A 84 -6.09 -7.20 -7.22
C ALA A 84 -6.03 -6.49 -5.85
N ALA A 85 -7.17 -6.32 -5.16
CA ALA A 85 -7.20 -5.78 -3.81
C ALA A 85 -6.43 -6.66 -2.83
N ILE A 86 -6.63 -7.98 -2.87
CA ILE A 86 -5.88 -8.93 -2.03
C ILE A 86 -4.37 -8.80 -2.27
N VAL A 87 -3.94 -8.74 -3.54
CA VAL A 87 -2.53 -8.57 -3.90
C VAL A 87 -2.00 -7.22 -3.38
N LEU A 88 -2.76 -6.14 -3.57
CA LEU A 88 -2.37 -4.80 -3.12
C LEU A 88 -2.13 -4.74 -1.61
N PHE A 89 -3.12 -5.18 -0.81
CA PHE A 89 -2.99 -5.21 0.65
C PHE A 89 -1.90 -6.16 1.13
N SER A 90 -1.70 -7.29 0.44
CA SER A 90 -0.58 -8.20 0.72
C SER A 90 0.76 -7.52 0.49
N MET A 91 0.90 -6.74 -0.59
CA MET A 91 2.12 -5.99 -0.86
C MET A 91 2.36 -4.90 0.18
N PHE A 92 1.34 -4.24 0.71
CA PHE A 92 1.49 -3.29 1.82
C PHE A 92 2.07 -3.93 3.07
N ALA A 93 1.64 -5.17 3.39
CA ALA A 93 2.22 -5.95 4.46
C ALA A 93 3.67 -6.33 4.15
N VAL A 94 3.98 -6.77 2.92
CA VAL A 94 5.37 -7.09 2.49
C VAL A 94 6.28 -5.87 2.60
N PHE A 95 5.83 -4.69 2.17
CA PHE A 95 6.58 -3.45 2.33
C PHE A 95 6.92 -3.18 3.80
N SER A 96 5.91 -3.23 4.68
CA SER A 96 6.07 -2.88 6.09
C SER A 96 6.86 -3.94 6.88
N LEU A 97 6.57 -5.22 6.69
CA LEU A 97 7.18 -6.32 7.45
C LEU A 97 8.57 -6.69 6.99
N TRP A 98 8.90 -6.46 5.72
CA TRP A 98 10.15 -6.94 5.12
C TRP A 98 10.97 -5.82 4.49
N LEU A 99 10.53 -5.22 3.39
CA LEU A 99 11.34 -4.26 2.60
C LEU A 99 11.79 -3.07 3.43
N PHE A 100 10.88 -2.45 4.19
CA PHE A 100 11.21 -1.25 4.94
C PHE A 100 12.18 -1.48 6.09
N ARG A 101 12.27 -2.73 6.55
CA ARG A 101 13.12 -3.14 7.67
C ARG A 101 14.53 -3.51 7.24
N LYS A 102 14.78 -3.75 5.95
CA LYS A 102 16.13 -4.00 5.42
C LYS A 102 17.06 -2.79 5.59
N THR A 103 18.36 -3.09 5.68
CA THR A 103 19.50 -2.16 5.68
C THR A 103 20.43 -2.60 4.57
N ALA A 104 21.03 -1.66 3.84
CA ALA A 104 21.95 -2.00 2.76
C ALA A 104 23.19 -2.74 3.29
N PRO A 105 23.74 -3.72 2.57
CA PRO A 105 25.01 -4.35 2.95
C PRO A 105 26.13 -3.29 3.00
N GLY A 106 26.91 -3.28 4.09
CA GLY A 106 28.02 -2.34 4.27
C GLY A 106 27.63 -0.96 4.83
N GLU A 107 26.35 -0.67 5.03
CA GLU A 107 25.91 0.55 5.72
C GLU A 107 25.73 0.31 7.23
N GLN A 108 26.26 1.22 8.05
CA GLN A 108 25.91 1.24 9.46
C GLN A 108 24.47 1.73 9.63
N PRO A 109 23.60 0.98 10.33
CA PRO A 109 22.23 1.42 10.55
C PRO A 109 22.22 2.75 11.33
N PRO A 110 21.45 3.76 10.88
CA PRO A 110 21.26 4.99 11.62
C PRO A 110 20.76 4.76 13.04
N ALA A 111 21.05 5.66 13.99
CA ALA A 111 20.68 5.51 15.40
C ALA A 111 19.16 5.35 15.64
N ASP A 112 18.32 5.88 14.74
CA ASP A 112 16.86 5.78 14.81
C ASP A 112 16.27 4.54 14.10
N LYS A 113 17.12 3.70 13.49
CA LYS A 113 16.71 2.56 12.66
C LYS A 113 15.91 1.53 13.43
N GLU A 114 16.28 1.23 14.67
CA GLU A 114 15.54 0.27 15.51
C GLU A 114 14.12 0.75 15.79
N ARG A 115 13.96 2.01 16.23
CA ARG A 115 12.65 2.62 16.47
C ARG A 115 11.77 2.56 15.22
N ARG A 116 12.33 2.88 14.05
CA ARG A 116 11.60 2.82 12.77
C ARG A 116 11.22 1.40 12.40
N ASN A 117 12.12 0.44 12.58
CA ASN A 117 11.85 -0.97 12.31
C ASN A 117 10.73 -1.51 13.21
N THR A 118 10.63 -1.06 14.46
CA THR A 118 9.51 -1.35 15.36
C THR A 118 8.21 -0.77 14.82
N ILE A 119 8.20 0.49 14.37
CA ILE A 119 7.01 1.09 13.76
C ILE A 119 6.56 0.30 12.52
N TYR A 120 7.48 -0.06 11.62
CA TYR A 120 7.14 -0.85 10.43
C TYR A 120 6.61 -2.24 10.78
N LEU A 121 7.19 -2.88 11.80
CA LEU A 121 6.70 -4.17 12.29
C LEU A 121 5.27 -4.07 12.84
N LEU A 122 4.99 -3.08 13.68
CA LEU A 122 3.65 -2.86 14.24
C LEU A 122 2.62 -2.57 13.15
N CYS A 123 2.94 -1.67 12.20
CA CYS A 123 2.07 -1.40 11.05
C CYS A 123 1.84 -2.66 10.21
N GLY A 124 2.89 -3.42 9.94
CA GLY A 124 2.79 -4.66 9.17
C GLY A 124 1.93 -5.74 9.83
N ILE A 125 2.07 -5.94 11.14
CA ILE A 125 1.21 -6.85 11.92
C ILE A 125 -0.24 -6.37 11.88
N ALA A 126 -0.46 -5.06 12.05
CA ALA A 126 -1.80 -4.47 12.02
C ALA A 126 -2.47 -4.62 10.64
N ILE A 127 -1.73 -4.51 9.54
CA ILE A 127 -2.23 -4.79 8.19
C ILE A 127 -2.67 -6.25 8.07
N ILE A 128 -1.83 -7.21 8.49
CA ILE A 128 -2.20 -8.65 8.46
C ILE A 128 -3.42 -8.94 9.33
N ALA A 129 -3.49 -8.37 10.54
CA ALA A 129 -4.64 -8.51 11.43
C ALA A 129 -5.92 -7.93 10.79
N SER A 130 -5.81 -6.79 10.12
CA SER A 130 -6.92 -6.17 9.38
C SER A 130 -7.38 -7.03 8.21
N MET A 131 -6.45 -7.63 7.45
CA MET A 131 -6.79 -8.57 6.38
C MET A 131 -7.51 -9.83 6.92
N ALA A 132 -7.02 -10.40 8.03
CA ALA A 132 -7.68 -11.53 8.68
C ALA A 132 -9.09 -11.14 9.16
N TRP A 133 -9.25 -9.95 9.75
CA TRP A 133 -10.55 -9.41 10.12
C TRP A 133 -11.47 -9.25 8.91
N ALA A 134 -10.98 -8.69 7.79
CA ALA A 134 -11.76 -8.57 6.56
C ALA A 134 -12.28 -9.93 6.06
N VAL A 135 -11.46 -10.99 6.12
CA VAL A 135 -11.88 -12.36 5.74
C VAL A 135 -13.00 -12.86 6.63
N VAL A 136 -12.88 -12.72 7.96
CA VAL A 136 -13.90 -13.17 8.92
C VAL A 136 -15.19 -12.36 8.76
N ALA A 137 -15.08 -11.04 8.63
CA ALA A 137 -16.22 -10.14 8.43
C ALA A 137 -16.94 -10.46 7.12
N GLY A 138 -16.21 -10.59 6.01
CA GLY A 138 -16.76 -10.91 4.69
C GLY A 138 -17.48 -12.26 4.66
N ARG A 139 -16.92 -13.30 5.29
CA ARG A 139 -17.58 -14.61 5.43
C ARG A 139 -18.86 -14.56 6.26
N SER A 140 -18.95 -13.60 7.18
CA SER A 140 -20.11 -13.40 8.04
C SER A 140 -21.13 -12.41 7.45
N GLY A 141 -20.95 -11.97 6.20
CA GLY A 141 -21.79 -10.95 5.56
C GLY A 141 -21.69 -9.55 6.18
N ARG A 142 -20.67 -9.30 7.01
CA ARG A 142 -20.44 -8.01 7.67
C ARG A 142 -19.59 -7.10 6.79
N SER A 143 -19.68 -5.79 7.03
CA SER A 143 -18.86 -4.78 6.34
C SER A 143 -17.36 -5.02 6.56
N ILE A 144 -16.59 -4.93 5.48
CA ILE A 144 -15.12 -4.94 5.45
C ILE A 144 -14.52 -3.52 5.35
N PHE A 145 -15.35 -2.48 5.41
CA PHE A 145 -14.91 -1.08 5.29
C PHE A 145 -13.85 -0.69 6.32
N TRP A 146 -14.08 -1.01 7.60
CA TRP A 146 -13.16 -0.68 8.69
C TRP A 146 -11.83 -1.42 8.59
N PRO A 147 -11.77 -2.76 8.40
CA PRO A 147 -10.49 -3.43 8.24
C PRO A 147 -9.71 -2.93 7.02
N GLU A 148 -10.36 -2.65 5.89
CA GLU A 148 -9.68 -2.03 4.73
C GLU A 148 -9.11 -0.65 5.10
N SER A 149 -9.88 0.17 5.82
CA SER A 149 -9.47 1.52 6.22
C SER A 149 -8.27 1.50 7.17
N PHE A 150 -8.27 0.59 8.15
CA PHE A 150 -7.14 0.42 9.05
C PHE A 150 -5.90 -0.06 8.31
N ALA A 151 -6.02 -1.06 7.44
CA ALA A 151 -4.88 -1.54 6.66
C ALA A 151 -4.27 -0.44 5.79
N LEU A 152 -5.09 0.39 5.13
CA LEU A 152 -4.62 1.55 4.37
C LEU A 152 -3.93 2.59 5.26
N ALA A 153 -4.53 2.93 6.40
CA ALA A 153 -3.98 3.91 7.32
C ALA A 153 -2.61 3.48 7.90
N PHE A 154 -2.48 2.21 8.31
CA PHE A 154 -1.22 1.69 8.83
C PHE A 154 -0.13 1.62 7.76
N PHE A 155 -0.49 1.30 6.51
CA PHE A 155 0.44 1.35 5.40
C PHE A 155 0.87 2.79 5.08
N ALA A 156 -0.07 3.74 5.03
CA ALA A 156 0.27 5.14 4.83
C ALA A 156 1.20 5.66 5.94
N TRP A 157 0.95 5.28 7.19
CA TRP A 157 1.80 5.64 8.33
C TRP A 157 3.20 5.04 8.21
N SER A 158 3.32 3.75 7.87
CA SER A 158 4.63 3.11 7.68
C SER A 158 5.41 3.77 6.54
N TRP A 159 4.72 4.19 5.48
CA TRP A 159 5.34 4.90 4.36
C TRP A 159 5.79 6.33 4.72
N LEU A 160 5.01 7.06 5.53
CA LEU A 160 5.42 8.39 6.00
C LEU A 160 6.71 8.34 6.82
N VAL A 161 6.82 7.37 7.73
CA VAL A 161 8.04 7.12 8.52
C VAL A 161 9.21 6.70 7.62
N LYS A 162 8.92 6.00 6.51
CA LYS A 162 9.93 5.69 5.49
C LYS A 162 10.45 6.93 4.78
N GLY A 163 9.56 7.83 4.36
CA GLY A 163 9.91 9.09 3.68
C GLY A 163 10.77 10.02 4.54
N GLN A 164 10.33 10.31 5.77
CA GLN A 164 11.07 11.18 6.70
C GLN A 164 12.51 10.72 6.95
N ALA A 165 12.74 9.42 6.93
CA ALA A 165 14.06 8.88 7.14
C ALA A 165 15.00 9.07 5.94
N VAL A 166 14.47 9.07 4.71
CA VAL A 166 15.27 9.40 3.52
C VAL A 166 15.75 10.85 3.60
N ASP A 167 14.84 11.76 3.98
CA ASP A 167 15.16 13.18 4.13
C ASP A 167 16.21 13.42 5.24
N SER A 168 16.05 12.77 6.40
CA SER A 168 16.99 12.89 7.53
C SER A 168 18.40 12.36 7.22
N ILE A 169 18.52 11.32 6.40
CA ILE A 169 19.83 10.79 5.98
C ILE A 169 20.48 11.77 5.01
N ALA A 170 19.72 12.27 4.02
CA ALA A 170 20.22 13.23 3.04
C ALA A 170 20.74 14.52 3.70
N SER A 171 20.01 15.06 4.68
CA SER A 171 20.44 16.27 5.42
C SER A 171 21.72 16.05 6.24
N THR A 172 21.87 14.87 6.86
CA THR A 172 23.05 14.51 7.65
C THR A 172 24.29 14.39 6.77
N LEU A 173 24.17 13.71 5.63
CA LEU A 173 25.26 13.56 4.65
C LEU A 173 25.70 14.90 4.05
N ALA A 174 24.75 15.78 3.71
CA ALA A 174 25.06 17.11 3.20
C ALA A 174 25.86 17.94 4.22
N THR A 175 25.49 17.84 5.51
CA THR A 175 26.19 18.52 6.61
C THR A 175 27.60 17.97 6.82
N ALA A 176 27.76 16.65 6.78
CA ALA A 176 29.07 15.98 6.91
C ALA A 176 30.01 16.37 5.75
N LYS A 177 29.52 16.33 4.51
CA LYS A 177 30.30 16.72 3.32
C LYS A 177 30.82 18.16 3.44
N LYS A 178 29.98 19.09 3.88
CA LYS A 178 30.36 20.51 4.10
C LYS A 178 31.45 20.69 5.15
N LYS A 179 31.52 19.80 6.14
CA LYS A 179 32.54 19.83 7.21
C LYS A 179 33.89 19.26 6.75
N VAL A 180 33.89 18.33 5.79
CA VAL A 180 35.11 17.73 5.21
C VAL A 180 35.75 18.63 4.15
N THR A 181 34.95 19.45 3.46
CA THR A 181 35.44 20.40 2.44
C THR A 181 35.90 21.75 2.99
N LYS A 182 35.91 21.93 4.31
CA LYS A 182 36.44 23.11 5.01
C LYS A 182 37.68 22.70 5.80
#